data_AF-A0A699RAI7-F1
#
_entry.id   AF-A0A699RAI7-F1
#
_cell.length_a   1.000
_cell.length_b   1.000
_cell.length_c   1.000
_cell.angle_alpha   90.00
_cell.angle_beta   90.00
_cell.angle_gamma   90.00
#
_symmetry.space_group_name_H-M   'P 1'
#
loop_
_entity.id
_entity.type
_entity.pdbx_description
1 polymer ?
#
loop_
_entity_poly.entity_id
_entity_poly.type
_entity_poly.pdbx_seq_one_letter_code
_entity_poly.pdbx_strand_id
1 'polypeptide(L)'
;MATLRGRALTWWNGKTKAMGIEAANNTLWSEVKKWMTEEFCPQSLIQRMEQELYNLMMKGMDIDGYTNRFHELALLCPRMVEPEAVKVEQYIRGLAKSIRGDVTSSQPATINDAVRLAYQLAGQLIQDKANEAT
;
A
#
# COMPACT_ATOMS: atom_id res chain seq x y z
N MET A 1 -20.54 10.39 -8.73
CA MET A 1 -21.58 9.73 -7.92
C MET A 1 -21.13 8.30 -7.67
N ALA A 2 -20.84 7.91 -6.44
CA ALA A 2 -20.41 6.53 -6.13
C ALA A 2 -21.63 5.62 -6.10
N THR A 3 -21.59 4.47 -6.80
CA THR A 3 -22.70 3.51 -6.85
C THR A 3 -22.27 2.19 -6.22
N LEU A 4 -22.99 1.72 -5.21
CA LEU A 4 -22.78 0.38 -4.64
C LEU A 4 -23.26 -0.68 -5.63
N ARG A 5 -22.50 -1.78 -5.73
CA ARG A 5 -22.82 -2.91 -6.62
C ARG A 5 -22.66 -4.23 -5.87
N GLY A 6 -23.32 -5.28 -6.36
CA GLY A 6 -23.20 -6.64 -5.84
C GLY A 6 -23.46 -6.76 -4.34
N ARG A 7 -22.53 -7.40 -3.60
CA ARG A 7 -22.64 -7.61 -2.15
C ARG A 7 -22.81 -6.31 -1.36
N ALA A 8 -22.10 -5.24 -1.76
CA ALA A 8 -22.18 -3.95 -1.07
C ALA A 8 -23.58 -3.32 -1.17
N LEU A 9 -24.24 -3.46 -2.33
CA LEU A 9 -25.62 -3.00 -2.50
C LEU A 9 -26.60 -3.84 -1.66
N THR A 10 -26.42 -5.16 -1.65
CA THR A 10 -27.27 -6.08 -0.86
C THR A 10 -27.18 -5.77 0.63
N TRP A 11 -25.96 -5.56 1.13
CA TRP A 11 -25.70 -5.16 2.51
C TRP A 11 -26.36 -3.83 2.86
N TRP A 12 -26.17 -2.80 2.04
CA TRP A 12 -26.74 -1.47 2.30
C TRP A 12 -28.27 -1.51 2.33
N ASN A 13 -28.91 -2.22 1.39
CA ASN A 13 -30.35 -2.39 1.37
C ASN A 13 -30.88 -3.09 2.63
N GLY A 14 -30.19 -4.13 3.12
CA GLY A 14 -30.53 -4.80 4.38
C GLY A 14 -30.41 -3.86 5.57
N LYS A 15 -29.33 -3.06 5.61
CA LYS A 15 -29.08 -2.08 6.67
C LYS A 15 -30.11 -0.96 6.68
N THR A 16 -30.45 -0.39 5.52
CA THR A 16 -31.54 0.59 5.34
C THR A 16 -32.88 0.03 5.79
N LYS A 17 -33.19 -1.24 5.45
CA LYS A 17 -34.43 -1.89 5.89
C LYS A 17 -34.51 -2.04 7.41
N ALA A 18 -33.38 -2.34 8.07
CA ALA A 18 -33.34 -2.51 9.53
C ALA A 18 -33.47 -1.20 10.31
N MET A 19 -32.86 -0.10 9.83
CA MET A 19 -32.92 1.20 10.50
C MET A 19 -34.10 2.08 10.06
N GLY A 20 -34.73 1.77 8.92
CA GLY A 20 -35.75 2.60 8.29
C GLY A 20 -35.16 3.63 7.33
N ILE A 21 -35.91 3.95 6.27
CA ILE A 21 -35.45 4.82 5.17
C ILE A 21 -35.12 6.23 5.67
N GLU A 22 -35.94 6.78 6.58
CA GLU A 22 -35.74 8.12 7.13
C GLU A 22 -34.44 8.23 7.95
N ALA A 23 -34.19 7.26 8.84
CA ALA A 23 -32.96 7.19 9.61
C ALA A 23 -31.73 6.97 8.71
N ALA A 24 -31.86 6.12 7.69
CA ALA A 24 -30.79 5.88 6.72
C ALA A 24 -30.43 7.14 5.93
N ASN A 25 -31.42 7.93 5.50
CA ASN A 25 -31.20 9.18 4.77
C ASN A 25 -30.58 10.26 5.65
N ASN A 26 -30.88 10.27 6.95
CA ASN A 26 -30.31 11.20 7.93
C ASN A 26 -28.96 10.73 8.51
N THR A 27 -28.48 9.54 8.13
CA THR A 27 -27.20 9.02 8.62
C THR A 27 -26.04 9.83 8.02
N LEU A 28 -25.15 10.31 8.88
CA LEU A 28 -23.95 11.01 8.46
C LEU A 28 -23.04 10.11 7.61
N TRP A 29 -22.44 10.68 6.58
CA TRP A 29 -21.50 9.95 5.71
C TRP A 29 -20.30 9.36 6.48
N SER A 30 -19.88 9.96 7.59
CA SER A 30 -18.84 9.41 8.48
C SER A 30 -19.23 8.06 9.08
N GLU A 31 -20.48 7.90 9.50
CA GLU A 31 -21.01 6.65 10.06
C GLU A 31 -21.15 5.59 8.97
N VAL A 32 -21.62 5.99 7.78
CA VAL A 32 -21.68 5.07 6.63
C VAL A 32 -20.30 4.54 6.28
N LYS A 33 -19.28 5.41 6.20
CA LYS A 33 -17.89 5.00 5.98
C LYS A 33 -17.41 4.04 7.07
N LYS A 34 -17.67 4.34 8.34
CA LYS A 34 -17.30 3.48 9.47
C LYS A 34 -17.89 2.08 9.32
N TRP A 35 -19.20 1.98 9.06
CA TRP A 35 -19.86 0.69 8.87
C TRP A 35 -19.37 -0.08 7.65
N MET A 36 -19.07 0.62 6.56
CA MET A 36 -18.50 -0.04 5.37
C MET A 36 -17.11 -0.60 5.68
N THR A 37 -16.28 0.14 6.41
CA THR A 37 -14.98 -0.37 6.86
C THR A 37 -15.15 -1.58 7.77
N GLU A 38 -16.07 -1.56 8.73
CA GLU A 38 -16.34 -2.69 9.63
C GLU A 38 -16.80 -3.95 8.86
N GLU A 39 -17.68 -3.79 7.86
CA GLU A 39 -18.24 -4.92 7.08
C GLU A 39 -17.25 -5.48 6.06
N PHE A 40 -16.50 -4.62 5.37
CA PHE A 40 -15.71 -4.98 4.19
C PHE A 40 -14.20 -4.98 4.41
N CYS A 41 -13.72 -4.36 5.49
CA CYS A 41 -12.31 -4.36 5.89
C CYS A 41 -12.15 -5.02 7.26
N PRO A 42 -12.41 -6.34 7.39
CA PRO A 42 -12.28 -7.01 8.67
C PRO A 42 -10.86 -6.89 9.22
N GLN A 43 -10.71 -6.84 10.55
CA GLN A 43 -9.41 -6.64 11.20
C GLN A 43 -8.36 -7.67 10.75
N SER A 44 -8.77 -8.91 10.47
CA SER A 44 -7.89 -9.96 9.96
C SER A 44 -7.34 -9.66 8.56
N LEU A 45 -8.09 -8.96 7.70
CA LEU A 45 -7.63 -8.51 6.39
C LEU A 45 -6.58 -7.41 6.54
N ILE A 46 -6.83 -6.45 7.43
CA ILE A 46 -5.90 -5.36 7.75
C ILE A 46 -4.60 -5.96 8.31
N GLN A 47 -4.68 -6.84 9.30
CA GLN A 47 -3.51 -7.52 9.88
C GLN A 47 -2.71 -8.29 8.84
N ARG A 48 -3.38 -8.96 7.89
CA ARG A 48 -2.70 -9.67 6.81
C ARG A 48 -1.95 -8.70 5.90
N MET A 49 -2.54 -7.55 5.57
CA MET A 49 -1.89 -6.51 4.77
C MET A 49 -0.72 -5.86 5.53
N GLU A 50 -0.87 -5.60 6.84
CA GLU A 50 0.20 -5.09 7.69
C GLU A 50 1.37 -6.07 7.76
N GLN A 51 1.08 -7.36 7.91
CA GLN A 51 2.09 -8.42 7.93
C GLN A 51 2.79 -8.57 6.57
N GLU A 52 2.04 -8.42 5.47
CA GLU A 52 2.58 -8.43 4.13
C GLU A 52 3.51 -7.23 3.92
N LEU A 53 3.10 -6.03 4.31
CA LEU A 53 3.92 -4.83 4.24
C LEU A 53 5.19 -4.96 5.07
N TYR A 54 5.09 -5.54 6.27
CA TYR A 54 6.24 -5.81 7.12
C TYR A 54 7.22 -6.79 6.48
N ASN A 55 6.72 -7.83 5.80
CA ASN A 55 7.56 -8.84 5.16
C ASN A 55 7.87 -8.55 3.68
N LEU A 56 7.50 -7.37 3.17
CA LEU A 56 7.62 -7.07 1.75
C LEU A 56 9.09 -6.96 1.34
N MET A 57 9.50 -7.83 0.42
CA MET A 57 10.86 -7.87 -0.12
C MET A 57 10.81 -7.84 -1.66
N MET A 58 11.69 -7.06 -2.26
CA MET A 58 11.94 -7.01 -3.69
C MET A 58 12.44 -8.38 -4.17
N LYS A 59 11.83 -8.91 -5.22
CA LYS A 59 12.19 -10.21 -5.80
C LYS A 59 13.06 -10.03 -7.03
N GLY A 60 14.29 -10.56 -6.99
CA GLY A 60 15.24 -10.38 -8.10
C GLY A 60 15.51 -8.91 -8.36
N MET A 61 15.34 -8.48 -9.62
CA MET A 61 15.47 -7.08 -10.06
C MET A 61 14.11 -6.43 -10.38
N ASP A 62 12.99 -6.99 -9.90
CA ASP A 62 11.64 -6.48 -10.14
C ASP A 62 11.32 -5.27 -9.26
N ILE A 63 11.82 -4.10 -9.66
CA ILE A 63 11.60 -2.84 -8.93
C ILE A 63 10.16 -2.36 -9.09
N ASP A 64 9.58 -2.51 -10.29
CA ASP A 64 8.20 -2.11 -10.56
C ASP A 64 7.19 -2.87 -9.71
N GLY A 65 7.30 -4.21 -9.67
CA GLY A 65 6.44 -5.05 -8.85
C GLY A 65 6.58 -4.73 -7.37
N TYR A 66 7.81 -4.49 -6.90
CA TYR A 66 8.07 -4.10 -5.51
C TYR A 66 7.45 -2.74 -5.16
N THR A 67 7.74 -1.69 -5.93
CA THR A 67 7.28 -0.32 -5.65
C THR A 67 5.76 -0.21 -5.73
N ASN A 68 5.14 -0.81 -6.75
CA ASN A 68 3.69 -0.82 -6.88
C ASN A 68 3.05 -1.50 -5.67
N ARG A 69 3.54 -2.68 -5.28
CA ARG A 69 2.99 -3.40 -4.13
C ARG A 69 3.19 -2.66 -2.82
N PHE A 70 4.34 -2.00 -2.65
CA PHE A 70 4.60 -1.17 -1.48
C PHE A 70 3.60 -0.01 -1.39
N HIS A 71 3.35 0.72 -2.48
CA HIS A 71 2.40 1.83 -2.49
C HIS A 71 0.96 1.38 -2.21
N GLU A 72 0.52 0.25 -2.77
CA GLU A 72 -0.79 -0.32 -2.47
C GLU A 72 -0.94 -0.63 -0.98
N LEU A 73 0.05 -1.31 -0.39
CA LEU A 73 0.02 -1.69 1.03
C LEU A 73 0.15 -0.47 1.95
N ALA A 74 0.99 0.50 1.61
CA ALA A 74 1.14 1.75 2.35
C ALA A 74 -0.16 2.57 2.38
N LEU A 75 -0.92 2.55 1.28
CA LEU A 75 -2.24 3.20 1.22
C LEU A 75 -3.27 2.50 2.11
N LEU A 76 -3.23 1.17 2.18
CA LEU A 76 -4.16 0.35 2.95
C LEU A 76 -3.81 0.31 4.45
N CYS A 77 -2.53 0.49 4.79
CA CYS A 77 -2.00 0.42 6.16
C CYS A 77 -1.27 1.72 6.54
N PRO A 78 -1.94 2.89 6.52
CA PRO A 78 -1.27 4.19 6.72
C PRO A 78 -0.55 4.28 8.08
N ARG A 79 -1.09 3.62 9.12
CA ARG A 79 -0.50 3.56 10.46
C ARG A 79 0.89 2.91 10.50
N MET A 80 1.20 2.03 9.53
CA MET A 80 2.49 1.34 9.43
C MET A 80 3.58 2.18 8.77
N VAL A 81 3.21 3.30 8.13
CA VAL A 81 4.10 4.09 7.26
C VAL A 81 4.07 5.58 7.59
N GLU A 82 3.58 5.95 8.77
CA GLU A 82 3.59 7.31 9.27
C GLU A 82 4.51 7.42 10.50
N PRO A 83 5.32 8.49 10.62
CA PRO A 83 5.53 9.60 9.67
C PRO A 83 6.35 9.20 8.44
N GLU A 84 6.57 10.13 7.50
CA GLU A 84 7.28 9.91 6.22
C GLU A 84 8.63 9.19 6.39
N ALA A 85 9.39 9.47 7.45
CA ALA A 85 10.65 8.78 7.73
C ALA A 85 10.48 7.26 7.90
N VAL A 86 9.39 6.82 8.55
CA VAL A 86 9.05 5.39 8.71
C VAL A 86 8.72 4.77 7.35
N LYS A 87 8.00 5.50 6.49
CA LYS A 87 7.71 5.05 5.12
C LYS A 87 8.99 4.80 4.33
N VAL A 88 9.92 5.75 4.38
CA VAL A 88 11.21 5.66 3.69
C VAL A 88 12.01 4.48 4.21
N GLU A 89 12.14 4.34 5.54
CA GLU A 89 12.87 3.22 6.14
C GLU A 89 12.27 1.87 5.74
N GLN A 90 10.95 1.75 5.78
CA GLN A 90 10.24 0.52 5.43
C GLN A 90 10.43 0.15 3.96
N TYR A 91 10.40 1.14 3.05
CA TYR A 91 10.69 0.94 1.64
C TYR A 91 12.13 0.46 1.43
N ILE A 92 13.10 1.13 2.05
CA ILE A 92 14.52 0.77 1.92
C ILE A 92 14.78 -0.65 2.45
N ARG A 93 14.14 -1.04 3.56
CA ARG A 93 14.31 -2.36 4.19
C ARG A 93 14.01 -3.50 3.23
N GLY A 94 12.96 -3.35 2.42
CA GLY A 94 12.51 -4.35 1.46
C GLY A 94 13.30 -4.38 0.15
N LEU A 95 14.16 -3.40 -0.13
CA LEU A 95 14.97 -3.38 -1.35
C LEU A 95 15.95 -4.56 -1.41
N ALA A 96 16.29 -4.96 -2.64
CA ALA A 96 17.30 -5.97 -2.89
C ALA A 96 18.66 -5.54 -2.30
N LYS A 97 19.39 -6.52 -1.74
CA LYS A 97 20.70 -6.28 -1.09
C LYS A 97 21.70 -5.54 -1.98
N SER A 98 21.61 -5.72 -3.30
CA SER A 98 22.49 -5.11 -4.29
C SER A 98 22.34 -3.60 -4.43
N ILE A 99 21.18 -3.02 -4.08
CA ILE A 99 20.94 -1.57 -4.18
C ILE A 99 20.66 -0.92 -2.82
N ARG A 100 20.24 -1.71 -1.83
CA ARG A 100 19.80 -1.21 -0.53
C ARG A 100 20.87 -0.37 0.16
N GLY A 101 22.14 -0.79 0.11
CA GLY A 101 23.24 -0.05 0.75
C GLY A 101 23.42 1.35 0.19
N ASP A 102 23.35 1.50 -1.12
CA ASP A 102 23.53 2.77 -1.82
C ASP A 102 22.34 3.72 -1.60
N VAL A 103 21.12 3.18 -1.62
CA VAL A 103 19.92 3.97 -1.30
C VAL A 103 19.97 4.46 0.16
N THR A 104 20.33 3.59 1.12
CA THR A 104 20.49 3.99 2.53
C THR A 104 21.53 5.09 2.68
N SER A 105 22.68 4.95 2.01
CA SER A 105 23.80 5.91 2.11
C SER A 105 23.45 7.28 1.52
N SER A 106 22.52 7.32 0.56
CA SER A 106 22.03 8.55 -0.06
C SER A 106 21.05 9.35 0.82
N GLN A 107 20.60 8.77 1.95
CA GLN A 107 19.71 9.41 2.92
C GLN A 107 18.50 10.14 2.30
N PRO A 108 17.63 9.41 1.55
CA PRO A 108 16.45 10.03 0.94
C PRO A 108 15.52 10.63 2.01
N ALA A 109 15.11 11.88 1.81
CA ALA A 109 14.21 12.57 2.75
C ALA A 109 12.73 12.20 2.54
N THR A 110 12.38 11.73 1.35
CA THR A 110 11.00 11.40 0.96
C THR A 110 10.93 10.03 0.30
N ILE A 111 9.74 9.42 0.28
CA ILE A 111 9.51 8.16 -0.45
C ILE A 111 9.84 8.32 -1.93
N ASN A 112 9.56 9.47 -2.52
CA ASN A 112 9.84 9.73 -3.94
C ASN A 112 11.34 9.75 -4.22
N ASP A 113 12.16 10.26 -3.30
CA ASP A 113 13.61 10.21 -3.41
C ASP A 113 14.13 8.76 -3.34
N ALA A 114 13.63 7.98 -2.38
CA ALA A 114 14.02 6.59 -2.23
C ALA A 114 13.62 5.74 -3.45
N VAL A 115 12.41 5.96 -3.98
CA VAL A 115 11.91 5.31 -5.20
C VAL A 115 12.80 5.67 -6.38
N ARG A 116 13.02 6.97 -6.64
CA ARG A 116 13.87 7.44 -7.75
C ARG A 116 15.27 6.81 -7.73
N LEU A 117 15.92 6.81 -6.57
CA LEU A 117 17.25 6.21 -6.40
C LEU A 117 17.23 4.71 -6.66
N ALA A 118 16.24 4.00 -6.12
CA ALA A 118 16.11 2.56 -6.32
C ALA A 118 15.94 2.19 -7.81
N TYR A 119 15.14 2.95 -8.56
CA TYR A 119 14.98 2.78 -10.01
C TYR A 119 16.28 3.02 -10.78
N GLN A 120 17.02 4.09 -10.44
CA GLN A 120 18.31 4.40 -11.08
C GLN A 120 19.33 3.28 -10.87
N LEU A 121 19.49 2.81 -9.63
CA LEU A 121 20.43 1.75 -9.29
C LEU A 121 20.03 0.38 -9.87
N ALA A 122 18.73 0.07 -9.87
CA ALA A 122 18.23 -1.16 -10.49
C ALA A 122 18.50 -1.16 -12.00
N GLY A 123 18.28 -0.03 -12.67
CA GLY A 123 18.58 0.15 -14.10
C GLY A 123 20.07 -0.02 -14.41
N GLN A 124 20.95 0.58 -13.61
CA GLN A 124 22.40 0.44 -13.77
C GLN A 124 22.84 -1.02 -13.68
N LEU A 125 22.40 -1.75 -12.66
CA LEU A 125 22.76 -3.16 -12.48
C LEU A 125 22.25 -4.07 -13.61
N ILE A 126 21.11 -3.75 -14.22
CA ILE A 126 20.61 -4.48 -15.39
C ILE A 126 21.52 -4.25 -16.60
N GLN A 127 21.98 -3.01 -16.82
CA GLN A 127 22.90 -2.68 -17.90
C GLN A 127 24.27 -3.31 -17.69
N ASP A 128 24.82 -3.25 -16.48
CA ASP A 128 26.14 -3.82 -16.17
C ASP A 128 26.17 -5.34 -16.44
N LYS A 129 25.12 -6.06 -16.03
CA LYS A 129 24.99 -7.50 -16.32
C LYS A 129 24.84 -7.82 -17.80
N ALA A 130 24.22 -6.93 -18.58
CA ALA A 130 24.12 -7.11 -20.03
C ALA A 130 25.48 -6.91 -20.71
N ASN A 131 26.27 -5.95 -20.22
CA ASN A 131 27.61 -5.65 -20.73
C ASN A 131 28.64 -6.73 -20.39
N GLU A 132 28.53 -7.38 -19.21
CA GLU A 132 29.41 -8.50 -18.82
C GLU A 132 29.15 -9.80 -19.62
N ALA A 133 27.98 -9.92 -20.24
CA ALA A 133 27.58 -11.10 -21.02
C ALA A 133 27.96 -11.01 -22.52
N THR A 134 28.62 -9.92 -22.93
CA THR A 134 29.01 -9.63 -24.33
C THR A 134 30.52 -9.65 -24.47
#